data_AF-A0ABD6B2Z5-F1
#
_entry.id   AF-A0ABD6B2Z5-F1
#
_cell.length_a   1.000
_cell.length_b   1.000
_cell.length_c   1.000
_cell.angle_alpha   90.00
_cell.angle_beta   90.00
_cell.angle_gamma   90.00
#
_symmetry.space_group_name_H-M   'P 1'
#
loop_
_entity.id
_entity.type
_entity.pdbx_description
1 polymer ?
#
loop_
_entity_poly.entity_id
_entity_poly.type
_entity_poly.pdbx_seq_one_letter_code
_entity_poly.pdbx_strand_id
1 'polypeptide(L)' 'MGVLDTFGTLASALIAGAVMLAFAILSLFVTVFIVDMAAAIGGLSPSDGFVVLGAAIIAAAAIVAGGGFAAPETEQ' A
#
# COMPACT_ATOMS: atom_id res chain seq x y z
N MET A 1 28.21 -14.09 -13.86
CA MET A 1 27.23 -13.15 -14.41
C MET A 1 26.67 -13.72 -15.71
N GLY A 2 26.16 -14.94 -15.63
CA GLY A 2 25.56 -15.62 -16.77
C GLY A 2 24.11 -15.18 -16.93
N VAL A 3 23.55 -15.40 -18.11
CA VAL A 3 22.14 -15.10 -18.42
C VAL A 3 21.18 -15.77 -17.40
N LEU A 4 21.57 -16.93 -16.86
CA LEU A 4 20.86 -17.66 -15.80
C LEU A 4 20.79 -16.88 -14.47
N ASP A 5 21.83 -16.12 -14.12
CA ASP A 5 21.82 -15.25 -12.94
C ASP A 5 20.80 -14.11 -13.14
N THR A 6 20.75 -13.53 -14.36
CA THR A 6 19.79 -12.46 -14.70
C THR A 6 18.35 -12.95 -14.65
N PHE A 7 18.05 -14.15 -15.16
CA PHE A 7 16.73 -14.77 -15.03
C PHE A 7 16.37 -15.04 -13.56
N GLY A 8 17.33 -15.47 -12.73
CA GLY A 8 17.13 -15.62 -11.29
C GLY A 8 16.77 -14.30 -10.60
N THR A 9 17.47 -13.21 -10.94
CA THR A 9 17.15 -11.87 -10.40
C THR A 9 15.80 -11.33 -10.87
N LEU A 10 15.38 -11.66 -12.10
CA LEU A 10 14.08 -11.25 -12.60
C LEU A 10 12.95 -12.00 -11.90
N ALA A 11 13.11 -13.32 -11.72
CA ALA A 11 12.15 -14.14 -10.99
C ALA A 11 12.00 -13.66 -9.54
N SER A 12 13.11 -13.34 -8.85
CA SER A 12 13.05 -12.82 -7.48
C SER A 12 12.39 -11.45 -7.40
N ALA A 13 12.69 -10.53 -8.33
CA ALA A 13 12.05 -9.22 -8.40
C ALA A 13 10.53 -9.33 -8.65
N LEU A 14 10.11 -10.25 -9.51
CA LEU A 14 8.68 -10.50 -9.78
C LEU A 14 7.97 -11.02 -8.53
N ILE A 15 8.57 -11.98 -7.83
CA ILE A 15 8.01 -12.53 -6.59
C ILE A 15 7.93 -11.44 -5.51
N ALA A 16 8.98 -10.64 -5.34
CA ALA A 16 8.98 -9.52 -4.40
C ALA A 16 7.89 -8.50 -4.74
N GLY A 17 7.74 -8.15 -6.02
CA GLY A 17 6.67 -7.28 -6.50
C GLY A 17 5.27 -7.85 -6.24
N ALA A 18 5.07 -9.15 -6.46
CA ALA A 18 3.80 -9.82 -6.20
C ALA A 18 3.44 -9.81 -4.70
N VAL A 19 4.41 -10.06 -3.82
CA VAL A 19 4.21 -9.99 -2.36
C VAL A 19 3.88 -8.56 -1.93
N MET A 20 4.61 -7.57 -2.43
CA MET A 20 4.35 -6.15 -2.16
C MET A 20 2.94 -5.74 -2.64
N LEU A 21 2.53 -6.20 -3.83
CA LEU A 21 1.19 -5.97 -4.35
C LEU A 21 0.11 -6.61 -3.47
N ALA A 22 0.31 -7.83 -2.99
CA ALA A 22 -0.62 -8.48 -2.08
C ALA A 22 -0.80 -7.69 -0.77
N PHE A 23 0.30 -7.24 -0.17
CA PHE A 23 0.25 -6.37 1.02
C PHE A 23 -0.44 -5.03 0.74
N ALA A 24 -0.19 -4.42 -0.41
CA ALA A 24 -0.84 -3.17 -0.80
C ALA A 24 -2.36 -3.35 -0.96
N ILE A 25 -2.81 -4.44 -1.58
CA ILE A 25 -4.24 -4.76 -1.72
C ILE A 25 -4.87 -4.95 -0.33
N LEU A 26 -4.26 -5.78 0.53
CA LEU A 26 -4.76 -6.01 1.89
C LEU A 26 -4.82 -4.70 2.69
N SER A 27 -3.81 -3.85 2.58
CA SER A 27 -3.81 -2.53 3.22
C SER A 27 -4.98 -1.68 2.76
N LEU A 28 -5.28 -1.64 1.45
CA LEU A 28 -6.40 -0.86 0.92
C LEU A 28 -7.74 -1.35 1.48
N PHE A 29 -7.97 -2.66 1.54
CA PHE A 29 -9.19 -3.23 2.11
C PHE A 29 -9.39 -2.85 3.57
N VAL A 30 -8.32 -2.93 4.37
CA VAL A 30 -8.36 -2.54 5.78
C VAL A 30 -8.65 -1.03 5.91
N THR A 31 -8.06 -0.19 5.07
CA THR A 31 -8.35 1.25 5.07
C THR A 31 -9.81 1.55 4.72
N VAL A 32 -10.39 0.90 3.71
CA VAL A 32 -11.82 1.03 3.36
C VAL A 32 -12.70 0.64 4.54
N PHE A 33 -12.41 -0.48 5.18
CA PHE A 33 -13.13 -0.93 6.37
C PHE A 33 -13.07 0.08 7.51
N ILE A 34 -11.90 0.67 7.77
CA ILE A 34 -11.75 1.70 8.81
C ILE A 34 -12.59 2.95 8.48
N VAL A 35 -12.62 3.38 7.23
CA VAL A 35 -13.40 4.56 6.80
C VAL A 35 -14.90 4.31 6.94
N ASP A 36 -15.37 3.13 6.59
CA ASP A 36 -16.78 2.75 6.75
C ASP A 36 -17.21 2.74 8.23
N MET A 37 -16.39 2.11 9.09
CA MET A 37 -16.61 2.11 10.54
C MET A 37 -16.60 3.52 11.13
N ALA A 38 -15.70 4.39 10.66
CA ALA A 38 -15.65 5.78 11.10
C ALA A 38 -16.93 6.55 10.73
N ALA A 39 -17.48 6.32 9.53
CA ALA A 39 -18.74 6.92 9.11
C ALA A 39 -19.92 6.41 9.95
N ALA A 40 -19.94 5.10 10.27
CA ALA A 40 -20.96 4.49 11.10
C ALA A 40 -20.98 5.08 12.52
N ILE A 41 -19.81 5.34 13.12
CA ILE A 41 -19.69 6.03 14.43
C ILE A 41 -20.29 7.45 14.36
N GLY A 42 -20.13 8.13 13.23
CA GLY A 42 -20.71 9.45 12.98
C GLY A 42 -22.21 9.45 12.68
N GLY A 43 -22.87 8.28 12.65
CA GLY A 43 -24.27 8.16 12.26
C GLY A 43 -24.53 8.47 10.78
N LEU A 44 -23.50 8.41 9.95
CA LEU A 44 -23.58 8.65 8.51
C LEU A 44 -23.72 7.32 7.76
N SER A 45 -24.49 7.33 6.68
CA SER A 45 -24.58 6.23 5.71
C SER A 45 -24.08 6.69 4.33
N PRO A 46 -22.77 6.89 4.16
CA PRO A 46 -22.21 7.29 2.88
C PRO A 46 -22.43 6.19 1.83
N SER A 47 -22.60 6.57 0.57
CA SER A 47 -22.55 5.58 -0.52
C SER A 47 -21.14 4.98 -0.62
N ASP A 48 -21.03 3.70 -0.98
CA ASP A 48 -19.77 2.96 -1.09
C ASP A 48 -18.66 3.72 -1.84
N GLY A 49 -19.01 4.48 -2.89
CA GLY A 49 -18.05 5.29 -3.63
C GLY A 49 -17.32 6.34 -2.79
N PHE A 50 -17.98 6.95 -1.80
CA PHE A 50 -17.36 7.92 -0.89
C PHE A 50 -16.44 7.24 0.13
N VAL A 51 -16.79 6.04 0.58
CA VAL A 51 -15.94 5.24 1.49
C VAL A 51 -14.64 4.87 0.79
N VAL A 52 -14.73 4.37 -0.44
CA VAL A 52 -13.55 4.00 -1.24
C VAL A 52 -12.70 5.22 -1.59
N LEU A 53 -13.33 6.34 -1.96
CA LEU A 53 -12.61 7.59 -2.24
C LEU A 53 -11.89 8.13 -1.01
N GLY A 54 -12.56 8.16 0.15
CA GLY A 54 -11.94 8.57 1.42
C GLY A 54 -10.77 7.68 1.81
N ALA A 55 -10.93 6.37 1.66
CA ALA A 55 -9.86 5.41 1.91
C ALA A 55 -8.68 5.57 0.95
N ALA A 56 -8.93 5.83 -0.34
CA ALA A 56 -7.87 6.08 -1.32
C ALA A 56 -7.06 7.34 -0.98
N ILE A 57 -7.71 8.42 -0.54
CA ILE A 57 -7.04 9.65 -0.12
C ILE A 57 -6.19 9.41 1.14
N ILE A 58 -6.72 8.69 2.13
CA ILE A 58 -5.97 8.33 3.35
C ILE A 58 -4.78 7.44 3.01
N ALA A 59 -4.95 6.46 2.13
CA ALA A 59 -3.86 5.60 1.66
C ALA A 59 -2.78 6.42 0.95
N ALA A 60 -3.16 7.34 0.06
CA ALA A 60 -2.21 8.24 -0.61
C ALA A 60 -1.45 9.12 0.40
N ALA A 61 -2.14 9.68 1.39
CA ALA A 61 -1.52 10.48 2.45
C ALA A 61 -0.56 9.65 3.31
N ALA A 62 -0.93 8.41 3.66
CA ALA A 62 -0.07 7.49 4.41
C ALA A 62 1.18 7.08 3.62
N ILE A 63 1.06 6.88 2.30
CA ILE A 63 2.20 6.59 1.41
C ILE A 63 3.16 7.79 1.37
N VAL A 64 2.63 9.02 1.23
CA VAL A 64 3.46 10.24 1.24
C VAL A 64 4.13 10.45 2.60
N ALA A 65 3.41 10.22 3.70
CA ALA A 65 3.93 10.38 5.05
C ALA A 65 4.97 9.30 5.43
N GLY A 66 4.74 8.05 5.03
CA GLY A 66 5.61 6.91 5.36
C GLY A 66 6.76 6.69 4.38
N GLY A 67 6.61 7.06 3.11
CA GLY A 67 7.61 6.86 2.05
C GLY A 67 8.79 7.83 2.10
N GLY A 68 8.75 8.86 2.97
CA GLY A 68 9.76 9.92 3.03
C GLY A 68 10.98 9.67 3.92
N PHE A 69 11.03 8.61 4.74
CA PHE A 69 12.09 8.42 5.74
C PHE A 69 12.68 7.01 5.74
N ALA A 70 13.25 6.61 4.60
CA ALA A 70 14.47 5.81 4.63
C ALA A 70 15.61 6.81 4.42
N ALA A 71 16.11 7.43 5.50
CA ALA A 71 17.33 8.20 5.39
C ALA A 71 18.41 7.27 4.82
N PRO A 72 19.11 7.66 3.73
CA PRO A 72 20.22 6.85 3.26
C PRO A 72 21.21 6.73 4.41
N GLU A 73 21.62 5.50 4.70
CA GLU A 73 22.73 5.22 5.61
C GLU A 73 23.93 5.99 5.06
N THR A 74 24.33 7.07 5.73
CA THR A 74 25.57 7.77 5.40
C THR A 74 26.70 6.82 5.74
N GLU A 75 27.30 6.21 4.70
CA GLU A 75 28.55 5.47 4.80
C GLU A 75 29.55 6.30 5.62
N GLN A 76 29.97 5.74 6.75
CA GLN A 76 31.22 6.08 7.45
C GLN A 76 32.10 4.85 7.46
#